data_AF-A0A4S1EYC6-F1
#
_entry.id   AF-A0A4S1EYC6-F1
#
_cell.length_a   1.000
_cell.length_b   1.000
_cell.length_c   1.000
_cell.angle_alpha   90.00
_cell.angle_beta   90.00
_cell.angle_gamma   90.00
#
_symmetry.space_group_name_H-M   'P 1'
#
loop_
_entity.id
_entity.type
_entity.pdbx_description
1 polymer ?
#
loop_
_entity_poly.entity_id
_entity_poly.type
_entity_poly.pdbx_seq_one_letter_code
_entity_poly.pdbx_strand_id
1 'polypeptide(L)' 'LAAGDKAAAVEAFKAAEPELMRAATKGVVHKNTASRKVSRLAQRVKTLSA' A
#
# COMPACT_ATOMS: atom_id res chain seq x y z
N LEU A 1 -13.09 2.01 -11.48
CA LEU A 1 -12.34 3.27 -11.33
C LEU A 1 -13.32 4.42 -11.02
N ALA A 2 -14.24 4.20 -10.08
CA ALA A 2 -15.32 5.14 -9.82
C ALA A 2 -15.11 5.73 -8.42
N ALA A 3 -15.15 7.06 -8.37
CA ALA A 3 -14.86 7.96 -7.26
C ALA A 3 -13.35 8.15 -6.98
N GLY A 4 -12.81 9.23 -7.56
CA GLY A 4 -11.44 9.71 -7.41
C GLY A 4 -11.12 10.30 -6.04
N ASP A 5 -11.37 9.55 -4.96
CA ASP A 5 -10.94 9.95 -3.63
C ASP A 5 -9.46 9.61 -3.40
N LYS A 6 -8.62 10.41 -4.04
CA LYS A 6 -7.16 10.42 -3.82
C LYS A 6 -6.82 10.58 -2.34
N ALA A 7 -7.60 11.38 -1.60
CA ALA A 7 -7.47 11.52 -0.16
C ALA A 7 -7.73 10.20 0.58
N ALA A 8 -8.84 9.51 0.27
CA ALA A 8 -9.15 8.22 0.89
C ALA A 8 -8.12 7.15 0.50
N ALA A 9 -7.61 7.16 -0.73
CA ALA A 9 -6.58 6.22 -1.19
C ALA A 9 -5.24 6.43 -0.46
N VAL A 10 -4.86 7.68 -0.18
CA VAL A 10 -3.65 8.00 0.59
C VAL A 10 -3.81 7.61 2.06
N GLU A 11 -4.96 7.89 2.67
CA GLU A 11 -5.24 7.49 4.06
C GLU A 11 -5.29 5.97 4.22
N ALA A 12 -5.95 5.26 3.30
CA ALA A 12 -5.95 3.80 3.26
C ALA A 12 -4.54 3.22 3.07
N PHE A 13 -3.71 3.87 2.25
CA PHE A 13 -2.32 3.45 2.06
C PHE A 13 -1.49 3.62 3.33
N LYS A 14 -1.59 4.77 4.01
CA LYS A 14 -0.89 5.02 5.29
C LYS A 14 -1.30 4.03 6.37
N ALA A 15 -2.55 3.59 6.41
CA ALA A 15 -3.02 2.57 7.34
C ALA A 15 -2.52 1.15 6.96
N ALA A 16 -2.47 0.83 5.67
CA ALA A 16 -2.09 -0.50 5.19
C ALA A 16 -0.58 -0.77 5.19
N GLU A 17 0.25 0.26 5.02
CA GLU A 17 1.71 0.14 5.01
C GLU A 17 2.29 -0.48 6.31
N PRO A 18 1.96 0.00 7.53
CA PRO A 18 2.48 -0.56 8.77
C PRO A 18 1.99 -2.00 9.01
N GLU A 19 0.76 -2.33 8.63
CA GLU A 19 0.21 -3.69 8.77
C GLU A 19 0.90 -4.69 7.84
N LEU A 20 1.16 -4.31 6.58
CA LEU A 20 1.91 -5.13 5.63
C LEU A 20 3.36 -5.36 6.07
N MET A 21 3.99 -4.33 6.63
CA MET A 21 5.35 -4.45 7.16
C MET A 21 5.39 -5.29 8.44
N ARG A 22 4.38 -5.16 9.32
CA ARG A 22 4.25 -5.99 10.52
C ARG A 22 4.01 -7.46 10.18
N ALA A 23 3.22 -7.74 9.13
CA ALA A 23 3.04 -9.09 8.60
C ALA A 23 4.35 -9.68 8.07
N ALA A 24 5.24 -8.84 7.53
CA ALA A 24 6.58 -9.25 7.12
C ALA A 24 7.47 -9.60 8.32
N THR A 25 7.43 -8.78 9.38
CA THR A 25 8.18 -9.04 10.62
C THR A 25 7.71 -10.31 11.33
N LYS A 26 6.40 -10.60 11.27
CA LYS A 26 5.81 -11.83 11.82
C LYS A 26 6.06 -13.08 10.95
N GLY A 27 6.73 -12.95 9.80
CA GLY A 27 7.01 -14.07 8.89
C GLY A 27 5.80 -14.57 8.09
N VAL A 28 4.64 -13.92 8.19
CA VAL A 28 3.42 -14.28 7.45
C VAL A 28 3.60 -14.04 5.95
N VAL A 29 4.38 -13.01 5.59
CA VAL A 29 4.78 -12.72 4.22
C VAL A 29 6.28 -12.48 4.16
N HIS A 30 6.94 -12.93 3.10
CA HIS A 30 8.36 -12.65 2.91
C HIS A 30 8.61 -11.14 2.76
N LYS A 31 9.72 -10.62 3.31
CA LYS A 31 10.09 -9.20 3.25
C LYS A 31 10.01 -8.59 1.84
N ASN A 32 10.49 -9.33 0.83
CA ASN A 32 10.46 -8.89 -0.57
C ASN A 32 9.03 -8.89 -1.14
N THR A 33 8.13 -9.72 -0.63
CA THR A 33 6.73 -9.74 -1.06
C THR A 33 5.94 -8.60 -0.43
N ALA A 34 6.19 -8.27 0.84
CA ALA A 34 5.65 -7.08 1.47
C ALA A 34 6.13 -5.80 0.77
N SER A 35 7.45 -5.65 0.56
CA SER A 35 8.04 -4.51 -0.15
C SER A 35 7.46 -4.35 -1.57
N ARG A 36 7.31 -5.45 -2.33
CA ARG A 36 6.66 -5.41 -3.66
C ARG A 36 5.21 -4.93 -3.59
N LYS A 37 4.44 -5.36 -2.58
CA LYS A 37 3.04 -4.92 -2.41
C LYS A 37 2.93 -3.44 -2.04
N VAL A 38 3.78 -2.96 -1.13
CA VAL A 38 3.87 -1.53 -0.76
C VAL A 38 4.22 -0.68 -1.98
N SER A 39 5.26 -1.06 -2.73
CA SER A 39 5.69 -0.34 -3.93
C SER A 39 4.60 -0.27 -5.00
N ARG A 40 3.91 -1.39 -5.27
CA ARG A 40 2.80 -1.42 -6.24
C ARG A 40 1.61 -0.57 -5.80
N LEU A 41 1.28 -0.55 -4.51
CA LEU A 41 0.21 0.27 -3.96
C LEU A 41 0.57 1.76 -4.05
N ALA A 42 1.78 2.15 -3.66
CA ALA A 42 2.27 3.52 -3.78
C ALA A 42 2.23 4.02 -5.23
N GLN A 43 2.63 3.17 -6.19
CA GLN A 43 2.58 3.51 -7.61
C GLN A 43 1.13 3.70 -8.09
N ARG A 44 0.19 2.87 -7.64
CA ARG A 44 -1.24 3.00 -7.98
C ARG A 44 -1.87 4.28 -7.42
N VAL A 45 -1.54 4.65 -6.18
CA VAL A 45 -1.98 5.91 -5.58
C VAL A 45 -1.39 7.11 -6.33
N LYS A 46 -0.11 7.02 -6.72
CA LYS A 46 0.54 8.04 -7.56
C LYS A 46 -0.07 8.15 -8.96
N THR A 47 -0.44 7.04 -9.61
CA THR A 47 -1.13 7.10 -10.90
C THR A 47 -2.57 7.62 -10.78
N LEU A 48 -3.20 7.51 -9.61
CA LEU A 48 -4.48 8.15 -9.32
C LEU A 48 -4.34 9.67 -9.09
N SER A 49 -3.09 10.15 -8.95
CA SER A 49 -2.76 11.53 -8.60
C SER A 49 -2.35 12.40 -9.79
N ALA A 50 -2.06 11.77 -10.93
CA ALA A 50 -1.67 12.37 -12.20
C ALA A 50 -2.87 12.39 -13.15
#